data_AF-A0A3E3HYB9-F1
#
_entry.id   AF-A0A3E3HYB9-F1
#
_cell.length_a   1.000
_cell.length_b   1.000
_cell.length_c   1.000
_cell.angle_alpha   90.00
_cell.angle_beta   90.00
_cell.angle_gamma   90.00
#
_symmetry.space_group_name_H-M   'P 1'
#
loop_
_entity.id
_entity.type
_entity.pdbx_description
1 polymer ?
#
loop_
_entity_poly.entity_id
_entity_poly.type
_entity_poly.pdbx_seq_one_letter_code
_entity_poly.pdbx_strand_id
1 'polypeptide(L)'
;MENRLRNYFPLIRERKEVLKEIGESSGLQALFRSWTPERQEEFLDFCTGMKGVKILYDSFFKEIMSPEYTPVRLNRFLSLLLGKKVVIRQVLP
;
A
#
# COMPACT_ATOMS: atom_id res chain seq x y z
N MET A 1 27.01 -4.46 -4.34
CA MET A 1 26.74 -3.92 -2.98
C MET A 1 25.62 -4.75 -2.40
N GLU A 2 25.91 -5.61 -1.42
CA GLU A 2 24.86 -6.39 -0.76
C GLU A 2 23.91 -5.45 -0.01
N ASN A 3 22.62 -5.62 -0.26
CA ASN A 3 21.58 -4.75 0.24
C ASN A 3 21.30 -5.03 1.73
N ARG A 4 22.13 -4.44 2.61
CA ARG A 4 22.03 -4.58 4.09
C ARG A 4 20.74 -4.03 4.68
N LEU A 5 19.89 -3.35 3.91
CA LEU A 5 18.58 -2.88 4.35
C LEU A 5 17.70 -4.03 4.87
N ARG A 6 17.85 -5.23 4.30
CA ARG A 6 17.11 -6.43 4.72
C ARG A 6 17.35 -6.82 6.19
N ASN A 7 18.51 -6.46 6.74
CA ASN A 7 18.86 -6.71 8.14
C ASN A 7 18.10 -5.79 9.11
N TYR A 8 17.66 -4.62 8.63
CA TYR A 8 16.96 -3.62 9.45
C TYR A 8 15.45 -3.63 9.21
N PHE A 9 15.02 -4.08 8.03
CA PHE A 9 13.62 -4.20 7.64
C PHE A 9 13.34 -5.64 7.22
N PRO A 10 13.04 -6.54 8.18
CA PRO A 10 12.84 -7.98 7.91
C PRO A 10 11.66 -8.27 6.95
N LEU A 11 10.85 -7.25 6.65
CA LEU A 11 9.71 -7.30 5.73
C LEU A 11 10.06 -6.91 4.29
N ILE A 12 11.32 -6.58 3.95
CA ILE A 12 11.71 -6.36 2.55
C ILE A 12 11.73 -7.71 1.82
N ARG A 13 10.70 -7.93 1.02
CA ARG A 13 10.51 -9.12 0.18
C ARG A 13 11.13 -8.92 -1.19
N GLU A 14 11.69 -9.98 -1.76
CA GLU A 14 12.19 -9.94 -3.14
C GLU A 14 11.09 -10.33 -4.14
N ARG A 15 11.16 -9.76 -5.35
CA ARG A 15 10.23 -10.09 -6.46
C ARG A 15 10.08 -11.60 -6.68
N LYS A 16 11.18 -12.35 -6.58
CA LYS A 16 11.20 -13.80 -6.76
C LYS A 16 10.40 -14.56 -5.69
N GLU A 17 10.45 -14.09 -4.45
CA GLU A 17 9.72 -14.69 -3.32
C GLU A 17 8.22 -14.48 -3.49
N VAL A 18 7.83 -13.26 -3.86
CA VAL A 18 6.42 -12.92 -4.17
C VAL A 18 5.89 -13.76 -5.32
N LEU A 19 6.65 -13.89 -6.41
CA LEU A 19 6.26 -14.71 -7.57
C LEU A 19 6.17 -16.21 -7.24
N LYS A 20 7.05 -16.71 -6.35
CA LYS A 20 7.00 -18.10 -5.89
C LYS A 20 5.70 -18.37 -5.13
N GLU A 21 5.34 -17.52 -4.17
CA GLU A 21 4.09 -17.66 -3.41
C GLU A 21 2.84 -17.57 -4.29
N ILE A 22 2.83 -16.67 -5.29
CA ILE A 22 1.74 -16.61 -6.28
C ILE A 22 1.65 -17.92 -7.06
N GLY A 23 2.79 -18.51 -7.43
CA GLY A 23 2.87 -19.76 -8.15
C GLY A 23 2.47 -21.00 -7.35
N GLU A 24 2.51 -20.94 -6.01
CA GLU A 24 2.08 -22.04 -5.12
C GLU A 24 0.55 -22.23 -5.11
N SER A 25 -0.21 -21.23 -5.54
CA SER A 25 -1.66 -21.30 -5.70
C SER A 25 -2.08 -21.13 -7.16
N SER A 26 -2.68 -22.17 -7.73
CA SER A 26 -3.17 -22.14 -9.12
C SER A 26 -4.16 -21.00 -9.37
N GLY A 27 -5.00 -20.67 -8.38
CA GLY A 27 -5.94 -19.55 -8.45
C GLY A 27 -5.25 -18.18 -8.45
N LEU A 28 -4.25 -17.98 -7.58
CA LEU A 28 -3.49 -16.73 -7.55
C LEU A 28 -2.66 -16.54 -8.82
N GLN A 29 -2.06 -17.62 -9.31
CA GLN A 29 -1.29 -17.59 -10.55
C GLN A 29 -2.17 -17.25 -11.76
N ALA A 30 -3.36 -17.85 -11.86
CA ALA A 30 -4.31 -17.54 -12.92
C ALA A 30 -4.79 -16.08 -12.86
N LEU A 31 -5.14 -15.58 -11.66
CA LEU A 31 -5.54 -14.20 -11.45
C LEU A 31 -4.41 -13.23 -11.82
N PHE A 32 -3.20 -13.46 -11.34
CA PHE A 32 -2.05 -12.62 -11.64
C PHE A 32 -1.77 -12.56 -13.14
N ARG A 33 -1.80 -13.70 -13.83
CA ARG A 33 -1.61 -13.79 -15.28
C ARG A 33 -2.75 -13.16 -16.09
N SER A 34 -3.95 -13.03 -15.52
CA SER A 34 -5.08 -12.37 -16.18
C SER A 34 -4.93 -10.85 -16.26
N TRP A 35 -4.05 -10.26 -15.44
CA TRP A 35 -3.80 -8.83 -15.44
C TRP A 35 -2.87 -8.40 -16.58
N THR A 36 -2.94 -7.12 -16.96
CA THR A 36 -1.99 -6.54 -17.91
C THR A 36 -0.57 -6.52 -17.32
N PRO A 37 0.49 -6.54 -18.15
CA PRO A 37 1.87 -6.50 -17.68
C PRO A 37 2.16 -5.32 -16.73
N GLU A 38 1.54 -4.16 -16.98
CA GLU A 38 1.72 -2.95 -16.16
C GLU A 38 1.16 -3.15 -14.76
N ARG A 39 -0.02 -3.78 -14.63
CA ARG A 39 -0.64 -4.08 -13.34
C ARG A 39 0.11 -5.17 -12.58
N GLN A 40 0.63 -6.17 -13.28
CA GLN A 40 1.49 -7.19 -12.70
C GLN A 40 2.74 -6.55 -12.08
N GLU A 41 3.39 -5.66 -12.84
CA GLU A 41 4.60 -4.96 -12.39
C GLU A 41 4.31 -4.02 -11.22
N GLU A 42 3.21 -3.27 -11.28
CA GLU A 42 2.77 -2.40 -10.19
C GLU A 42 2.48 -3.18 -8.90
N PHE A 43 1.81 -4.33 -9.01
CA PHE A 43 1.56 -5.21 -7.88
C PHE A 43 2.85 -5.73 -7.23
N LEU A 44 3.82 -6.15 -8.04
CA LEU A 44 5.13 -6.59 -7.56
C LEU A 44 5.92 -5.45 -6.92
N ASP A 45 5.84 -4.23 -7.47
CA ASP A 45 6.45 -3.05 -6.88
C ASP A 45 5.85 -2.74 -5.50
N PHE A 46 4.53 -2.90 -5.33
CA PHE A 46 3.89 -2.74 -4.01
C PHE A 46 4.35 -3.83 -3.03
N CYS A 47 4.38 -5.09 -3.45
CA CYS A 47 4.74 -6.21 -2.57
C CYS A 47 6.22 -6.19 -2.15
N THR A 48 7.09 -5.60 -2.96
CA THR A 48 8.53 -5.44 -2.67
C THR A 48 8.86 -4.11 -1.99
N GLY A 49 7.87 -3.24 -1.79
CA GLY A 49 8.05 -1.91 -1.19
C GLY A 49 8.73 -0.88 -2.10
N MET A 50 8.92 -1.19 -3.39
CA MET A 50 9.45 -0.25 -4.38
C MET A 50 8.46 0.88 -4.69
N LYS A 51 7.16 0.58 -4.61
CA LYS A 51 6.08 1.57 -4.60
C LYS A 51 5.31 1.45 -3.29
N GLY A 52 4.95 2.57 -2.68
CA GLY A 52 3.94 2.61 -1.63
C GLY A 52 2.56 2.73 -2.25
N VAL A 53 1.53 2.11 -1.64
CA VAL A 53 0.15 2.28 -2.10
C VAL A 53 -0.17 3.77 -2.04
N LYS A 54 -0.38 4.40 -3.19
CA LYS A 54 -0.67 5.84 -3.31
C LYS A 54 -2.10 6.18 -2.88
N ILE A 55 -2.56 5.62 -1.75
CA ILE A 55 -3.89 5.86 -1.20
C ILE A 55 -4.10 7.37 -1.00
N LEU A 56 -3.08 8.07 -0.50
CA LEU A 56 -3.20 9.50 -0.14
C LEU A 56 -3.12 10.46 -1.34
N TYR A 57 -2.74 9.98 -2.54
CA TYR A 57 -2.46 10.84 -3.69
C TYR A 57 -3.42 10.67 -4.87
N ASP A 58 -4.32 9.71 -4.81
CA ASP A 58 -5.44 9.64 -5.77
C ASP A 58 -6.36 10.85 -5.56
N SER A 59 -6.78 11.49 -6.64
CA SER A 59 -7.73 12.61 -6.63
C SER A 59 -9.03 12.23 -5.91
N PHE A 60 -9.47 10.98 -6.03
CA PHE A 60 -10.62 10.46 -5.31
C PHE A 60 -10.43 10.51 -3.79
N PHE A 61 -9.26 10.09 -3.30
CA PHE A 61 -8.99 10.06 -1.86
C PHE A 61 -8.76 11.46 -1.31
N LYS A 62 -8.09 12.34 -2.07
CA LYS A 62 -7.97 13.76 -1.71
C LYS A 62 -9.33 14.41 -1.53
N GLU A 63 -10.28 14.16 -2.44
CA GLU A 63 -11.61 14.75 -2.35
C GLU A 63 -12.39 14.22 -1.14
N ILE A 64 -12.40 12.90 -0.96
CA ILE A 64 -13.24 12.27 0.06
C ILE A 64 -12.66 12.38 1.47
N MET A 65 -11.33 12.32 1.58
CA MET A 65 -10.59 12.30 2.85
C MET A 65 -9.84 13.61 3.11
N SER A 66 -10.15 14.69 2.38
CA SER A 66 -9.57 16.00 2.64
C SER A 66 -9.82 16.41 4.10
N PRO A 67 -8.76 16.68 4.88
CA PRO A 67 -8.92 17.21 6.22
C PRO A 67 -9.43 18.66 6.23
N GLU A 68 -9.34 19.38 5.10
CA GLU A 68 -9.86 20.75 4.97
C GLU A 68 -11.37 20.76 4.79
N TYR A 69 -11.91 19.85 3.95
CA TYR A 69 -13.34 19.83 3.64
C TYR A 69 -14.14 18.94 4.59
N THR A 70 -13.60 17.77 4.96
CA THR A 70 -14.34 16.78 5.77
C THR A 70 -13.43 16.04 6.78
N PRO A 71 -12.90 16.71 7.81
CA PRO A 71 -11.95 16.13 8.76
C PRO A 71 -12.49 14.92 9.53
N VAL A 72 -13.81 14.82 9.72
CA VAL A 72 -14.46 13.71 10.44
C VAL A 72 -14.20 12.35 9.78
N ARG A 73 -14.17 12.30 8.45
CA ARG A 73 -13.95 11.04 7.70
C ARG A 73 -12.54 10.53 7.92
N LEU A 74 -11.55 11.42 7.76
CA LEU A 74 -10.15 11.08 7.98
C LEU A 74 -9.89 10.74 9.45
N ASN A 75 -10.49 11.46 10.40
CA ASN A 75 -10.44 11.13 11.84
C ASN A 75 -10.92 9.70 12.12
N ARG A 76 -12.09 9.33 11.57
CA ARG A 76 -12.65 8.00 11.74
C ARG A 76 -11.77 6.93 11.11
N PHE A 77 -11.29 7.16 9.90
CA PHE A 77 -10.39 6.25 9.20
C PHE A 77 -9.11 6.00 9.99
N LEU A 78 -8.43 7.07 10.43
CA LEU A 78 -7.22 6.97 11.24
C LEU A 78 -7.50 6.31 12.59
N SER A 79 -8.66 6.58 13.20
CA SER A 79 -9.02 5.95 14.47
C SER A 79 -9.17 4.44 14.37
N LEU A 80 -9.78 3.97 13.28
CA LEU A 80 -9.93 2.54 12.98
C LEU A 80 -8.57 1.89 12.72
N LEU A 81 -7.74 2.53 11.89
CA LEU A 81 -6.44 2.01 11.50
C LEU A 81 -5.46 1.91 12.69
N LEU A 82 -5.50 2.88 13.60
CA LEU A 82 -4.60 2.96 14.75
C LEU A 82 -5.16 2.32 16.03
N GLY A 83 -6.40 1.85 16.01
CA GLY A 83 -7.06 1.26 17.19
C GLY A 83 -7.27 2.23 18.36
N LYS A 84 -7.22 3.54 18.12
CA LYS A 84 -7.38 4.59 19.15
C LYS A 84 -8.12 5.78 18.58
N LYS A 85 -8.89 6.50 19.40
CA LYS A 85 -9.62 7.69 18.95
C LYS A 85 -8.65 8.81 18.55
N VAL A 86 -8.75 9.26 17.30
CA VAL A 86 -7.94 10.33 16.70
C VAL A 86 -8.84 11.48 16.26
N VAL A 87 -8.38 12.70 16.51
CA VAL A 87 -9.02 13.94 16.05
C VAL A 87 -7.96 14.87 15.49
N ILE A 88 -8.08 15.21 14.21
CA ILE A 88 -7.30 16.24 13.54
C ILE A 88 -7.72 17.60 14.12
N ARG A 89 -6.75 18.35 14.64
CA ARG A 89 -6.96 19.66 15.26
C ARG A 89 -6.76 20.81 14.29
N GLN A 90 -5.76 20.70 13.42
CA GLN A 90 -5.45 21.70 12.41
C GLN A 90 -4.73 21.04 11.25
N VAL A 91 -4.94 21.57 10.05
CA VAL A 91 -4.12 21.30 8.87
C VAL A 91 -3.00 22.34 8.86
N LEU A 92 -1.75 21.90 8.69
CA LEU A 92 -0.60 22.81 8.62
C LEU A 92 -0.41 23.28 7.17
N PRO A 93 -0.06 24.56 6.94
CA PRO A 93 0.28 25.09 5.62
C PRO A 93 1.62 24.54 5.10
#